data_AF-A0A916MHQ8-F1
#
_entry.id   AF-A0A916MHQ8-F1
#
_cell.length_a   1.000
_cell.length_b   1.000
_cell.length_c   1.000
_cell.angle_alpha   90.00
_cell.angle_beta   90.00
_cell.angle_gamma   90.00
#
_symmetry.space_group_name_H-M   'P 1'
#
loop_
_entity.id
_entity.type
_entity.pdbx_description
1 polymer ?
#
loop_
_entity_poly.entity_id
_entity_poly.type
_entity_poly.pdbx_seq_one_letter_code
_entity_poly.pdbx_strand_id
1 'polypeptide(L)'
;MNESAVERPRNLYTGILLLLIILALVVLLVVMRARQPAPNLNQLNLGGQTPDQVYPIRLQAPIELDGLSRADVWRIRTEAVKQYPYLIIGSYAPSMEVFGQIEDGLPWWGMSGQFYFGSGEKSIRGAAEESRFLINPYLLVAADFFGLGQETTPGWNTTMIQESFVESPNFPLICQPNGLSWNPQRRYAEVSYNVSQCMRDMSYWATTALTLPYMTFDLIGYNARDFNLNFMQVSFIDSPNLSQYEPFRGVFAISHFIHRGGSCGYPGGCNNMSPPTPEISYYTLAALPAHMTIWLWKNDPGTSSVPPDMRFVIRFQ
;
A
#
# COMPACT_ATOMS: atom_id res chain seq x y z
N MET A 1 -24.01 27.08 78.37
CA MET A 1 -23.78 27.63 77.03
C MET A 1 -23.37 26.46 76.14
N ASN A 2 -24.28 25.96 75.31
CA ASN A 2 -23.97 24.93 74.32
C ASN A 2 -24.23 25.53 72.94
N GLU A 3 -23.16 25.79 72.20
CA GLU A 3 -23.21 26.15 70.79
C GLU A 3 -23.67 24.93 69.98
N SER A 4 -24.77 25.09 69.23
CA SER A 4 -25.20 24.11 68.25
C SER A 4 -24.40 24.29 66.97
N ALA A 5 -23.54 23.32 66.68
CA ALA A 5 -22.80 23.27 65.43
C ALA A 5 -23.75 23.03 64.26
N VAL A 6 -23.82 23.99 63.34
CA VAL A 6 -24.55 23.88 62.08
C VAL A 6 -23.82 22.87 61.18
N GLU A 7 -24.35 21.66 61.07
CA GLU A 7 -23.90 20.66 60.09
C GLU A 7 -24.10 21.23 58.68
N ARG A 8 -23.01 21.66 58.04
CA ARG A 8 -23.05 21.97 56.61
C ARG A 8 -23.27 20.68 55.83
N PRO A 9 -24.18 20.65 54.84
CA PRO A 9 -24.51 19.44 54.10
C PRO A 9 -23.33 18.97 53.27
N ARG A 10 -22.57 17.99 53.78
CA ARG A 10 -21.51 17.27 53.05
C ARG A 10 -22.01 16.64 51.74
N ASN A 11 -23.31 16.43 51.61
CA ASN A 11 -23.96 15.77 50.47
C ASN A 11 -24.03 16.63 49.20
N LEU A 12 -23.96 17.96 49.29
CA LEU A 12 -24.07 18.82 48.11
C LEU A 12 -22.75 18.83 47.29
N TYR A 13 -21.61 18.89 47.96
CA TYR A 13 -20.30 18.93 47.32
C TYR A 13 -19.92 17.60 46.66
N THR A 14 -20.31 16.47 47.27
CA THR A 14 -20.13 15.14 46.67
C THR A 14 -21.01 14.94 45.45
N GLY A 15 -22.25 15.44 45.47
CA GLY A 15 -23.15 15.42 44.30
C GLY A 15 -22.63 16.25 43.13
N ILE A 16 -22.13 17.46 43.40
CA ILE A 16 -21.54 18.33 42.36
C ILE A 16 -20.27 17.71 41.77
N LEU A 17 -19.38 17.16 42.61
CA LEU A 17 -18.15 16.52 42.15
C LEU A 17 -18.45 15.30 41.26
N LEU A 18 -19.42 14.46 41.64
CA LEU A 18 -19.83 13.30 40.84
C LEU A 18 -20.40 13.72 39.48
N LEU A 19 -21.22 14.78 39.44
CA LEU A 19 -21.77 15.33 38.21
C LEU A 19 -20.66 15.83 37.26
N LEU A 20 -19.66 16.52 37.79
CA LEU A 20 -18.52 17.01 37.01
C LEU A 20 -17.67 15.88 36.44
N ILE A 21 -17.46 14.80 37.21
CA ILE A 21 -16.74 13.60 36.73
C ILE A 21 -17.51 12.93 35.61
N ILE A 22 -18.83 12.75 35.75
CA ILE A 22 -19.67 12.16 34.70
C ILE A 22 -19.62 13.02 33.43
N LEU A 23 -19.74 14.36 33.57
CA LEU A 23 -19.66 15.27 32.44
C LEU A 23 -18.29 15.19 31.74
N ALA A 24 -17.20 15.17 32.50
CA ALA A 24 -15.85 15.02 31.95
C ALA A 24 -15.68 13.69 31.19
N LEU A 25 -16.22 12.58 31.72
CA LEU A 25 -16.19 11.27 31.05
C LEU A 25 -17.04 11.25 29.78
N VAL A 26 -18.22 11.89 29.77
CA VAL A 26 -19.06 12.02 28.58
C VAL A 26 -18.36 12.87 27.51
N VAL A 27 -17.77 14.00 27.89
CA VAL A 27 -16.99 14.84 26.97
C VAL A 27 -15.80 14.06 26.41
N LEU A 28 -15.08 13.32 27.25
CA LEU A 28 -13.98 12.47 26.81
C LEU A 28 -14.45 11.39 25.83
N LEU A 29 -15.57 10.70 26.11
CA LEU A 29 -16.18 9.70 25.23
C LEU A 29 -16.62 10.31 23.89
N VAL A 30 -17.21 11.49 23.89
CA VAL A 30 -17.63 12.21 22.68
C VAL A 30 -16.41 12.63 21.86
N VAL A 31 -15.37 13.17 22.50
CA VAL A 31 -14.11 13.54 21.84
C VAL A 31 -13.40 12.30 21.29
N MET A 32 -13.37 11.20 22.04
CA MET A 32 -12.79 9.93 21.59
C MET A 32 -13.55 9.35 20.39
N ARG A 33 -14.90 9.37 20.41
CA ARG A 33 -15.72 8.97 19.24
C ARG A 33 -15.54 9.88 18.05
N ALA A 34 -15.48 11.20 18.26
CA ALA A 34 -15.26 12.17 17.18
C ALA A 34 -13.86 12.08 16.55
N ARG A 35 -12.89 11.50 17.28
CA ARG A 35 -11.54 11.23 16.78
C ARG A 35 -11.39 9.87 16.10
N GLN A 36 -12.40 8.99 16.15
CA GLN A 36 -12.33 7.76 15.35
C GLN A 36 -12.47 8.13 13.87
N PRO A 37 -11.55 7.68 13.01
CA PRO A 37 -11.70 7.87 11.58
C PRO A 37 -13.04 7.28 11.12
N ALA A 38 -13.69 7.95 10.16
CA ALA A 38 -14.92 7.43 9.58
C ALA A 38 -14.68 6.01 9.05
N PRO A 39 -15.64 5.07 9.25
CA PRO A 39 -15.47 3.70 8.80
C PRO A 39 -15.22 3.67 7.29
N ASN A 40 -14.31 2.81 6.84
CA ASN A 40 -14.10 2.59 5.42
C ASN A 40 -15.32 1.84 4.83
N LEU A 41 -16.08 2.52 3.97
CA LEU A 41 -17.28 1.98 3.33
C LEU A 41 -17.05 1.55 1.87
N ASN A 42 -15.82 1.66 1.36
CA ASN A 42 -15.49 1.28 0.00
C ASN A 42 -15.75 -0.22 -0.22
N GLN A 43 -16.37 -0.54 -1.35
CA GLN A 43 -16.72 -1.92 -1.68
C GLN A 43 -16.47 -2.20 -3.15
N LEU A 44 -15.79 -3.32 -3.42
CA LEU A 44 -15.69 -3.90 -4.75
C LEU A 44 -16.95 -4.68 -5.09
N ASN A 45 -17.36 -4.62 -6.35
CA ASN A 45 -18.45 -5.40 -6.90
C ASN A 45 -18.02 -6.85 -7.18
N LEU A 46 -17.93 -7.67 -6.13
CA LEU A 46 -17.45 -9.05 -6.19
C LEU A 46 -18.61 -10.05 -6.16
N GLY A 47 -18.71 -10.91 -7.18
CA GLY A 47 -19.79 -11.91 -7.32
C GLY A 47 -21.18 -11.31 -7.51
N GLY A 48 -21.25 -10.07 -8.01
CA GLY A 48 -22.48 -9.30 -8.18
C GLY A 48 -23.19 -9.56 -9.52
N GLN A 49 -23.76 -8.51 -10.11
CA GLN A 49 -24.50 -8.59 -11.39
C GLN A 49 -23.61 -8.40 -12.64
N THR A 50 -22.28 -8.35 -12.47
CA THR A 50 -21.36 -8.20 -13.59
C THR A 50 -21.33 -9.49 -14.41
N PRO A 51 -21.33 -9.40 -15.76
CA PRO A 51 -21.14 -10.56 -16.61
C PRO A 51 -19.89 -11.37 -16.23
N ASP A 52 -19.96 -12.70 -16.35
CA ASP A 52 -18.78 -13.58 -16.21
C ASP A 52 -17.85 -13.40 -17.42
N GLN A 53 -17.06 -12.34 -17.37
CA GLN A 53 -16.06 -12.02 -18.37
C GLN A 53 -14.83 -11.40 -17.74
N VAL A 54 -13.74 -11.38 -18.51
CA VAL A 54 -12.48 -10.75 -18.10
C VAL A 54 -12.45 -9.31 -18.62
N TYR A 55 -12.24 -8.37 -17.70
CA TYR A 55 -12.09 -6.96 -17.98
C TYR A 55 -10.62 -6.58 -17.91
N PRO A 56 -10.00 -6.11 -19.01
CA PRO A 56 -8.66 -5.54 -18.95
C PRO A 56 -8.70 -4.18 -18.27
N ILE A 57 -7.80 -3.97 -17.32
CA ILE A 57 -7.62 -2.69 -16.62
C ILE A 57 -6.30 -2.09 -17.08
N ARG A 58 -6.37 -0.87 -17.61
CA ARG A 58 -5.19 -0.12 -18.03
C ARG A 58 -4.40 0.32 -16.80
N LEU A 59 -3.13 -0.08 -16.78
CA LEU A 59 -2.15 0.43 -15.83
C LEU A 59 -1.68 1.83 -16.27
N GLN A 60 -1.66 2.75 -15.33
CA GLN A 60 -1.21 4.12 -15.48
C GLN A 60 0.29 4.22 -15.15
N ALA A 61 1.03 5.00 -15.93
CA ALA A 61 2.43 5.29 -15.64
C ALA A 61 2.55 6.20 -14.41
N PRO A 62 3.61 6.09 -13.60
CA PRO A 62 3.85 6.95 -12.43
C PRO A 62 3.79 8.44 -12.78
N ILE A 63 3.32 9.24 -11.84
CA ILE A 63 3.17 10.70 -11.97
C ILE A 63 3.85 11.43 -10.81
N GLU A 64 4.13 12.71 -11.03
CA GLU A 64 4.59 13.59 -9.97
C GLU A 64 3.47 13.91 -8.97
N LEU A 65 3.79 13.89 -7.69
CA LEU A 65 2.89 14.23 -6.57
C LEU A 65 3.49 15.25 -5.59
N ASP A 66 4.75 15.64 -5.78
CA ASP A 66 5.44 16.62 -4.95
C ASP A 66 4.68 17.94 -4.84
N GLY A 67 4.60 18.45 -3.61
CA GLY A 67 3.97 19.74 -3.33
C GLY A 67 2.44 19.74 -3.41
N LEU A 68 1.80 18.63 -3.80
CA LEU A 68 0.34 18.54 -3.83
C LEU A 68 -0.25 18.50 -2.42
N SER A 69 -1.50 18.96 -2.31
CA SER A 69 -2.30 18.75 -1.12
C SER A 69 -2.84 17.32 -1.07
N ARG A 70 -3.11 16.79 0.12
CA ARG A 70 -3.83 15.53 0.33
C ARG A 70 -5.16 15.52 -0.41
N ALA A 71 -5.86 16.65 -0.45
CA ALA A 71 -7.12 16.77 -1.19
C ALA A 71 -6.93 16.57 -2.70
N ASP A 72 -5.84 17.09 -3.27
CA ASP A 72 -5.50 16.86 -4.68
C ASP A 72 -5.11 15.41 -4.95
N VAL A 73 -4.30 14.81 -4.08
CA VAL A 73 -3.93 13.39 -4.18
C VAL A 73 -5.18 12.50 -4.10
N TRP A 74 -6.10 12.80 -3.18
CA TRP A 74 -7.38 12.11 -3.04
C TRP A 74 -8.29 12.29 -4.26
N ARG A 75 -8.30 13.47 -4.87
CA ARG A 75 -9.02 13.71 -6.12
C ARG A 75 -8.44 12.86 -7.25
N ILE A 76 -7.12 12.84 -7.43
CA ILE A 76 -6.44 11.99 -8.43
C ILE A 76 -6.81 10.52 -8.22
N ARG A 77 -6.70 10.03 -6.98
CA ARG A 77 -7.08 8.68 -6.59
C ARG A 77 -8.54 8.36 -6.94
N THR A 78 -9.46 9.27 -6.59
CA THR A 78 -10.89 9.13 -6.86
C THR A 78 -11.19 9.05 -8.35
N GLU A 79 -10.54 9.90 -9.15
CA GLU A 79 -10.70 9.86 -10.61
C GLU A 79 -10.13 8.58 -11.22
N ALA A 80 -9.05 8.02 -10.67
CA ALA A 80 -8.53 6.72 -11.09
C ALA A 80 -9.52 5.57 -10.81
N VAL A 81 -10.20 5.59 -9.65
CA VAL A 81 -11.26 4.61 -9.33
C VAL A 81 -12.46 4.75 -10.27
N LYS A 82 -12.90 5.98 -10.54
CA LYS A 82 -14.07 6.26 -11.41
C LYS A 82 -13.91 5.79 -12.86
N GLN A 83 -12.71 5.46 -13.31
CA GLN A 83 -12.50 4.90 -14.65
C GLN A 83 -13.17 3.54 -14.85
N TYR A 84 -13.44 2.79 -13.78
CA TYR A 84 -14.03 1.46 -13.84
C TYR A 84 -15.22 1.32 -12.88
N PRO A 85 -16.32 2.07 -13.12
CA PRO A 85 -17.43 2.18 -12.17
C PRO A 85 -18.16 0.84 -11.93
N TYR A 86 -18.05 -0.11 -12.85
CA TYR A 86 -18.64 -1.45 -12.71
C TYR A 86 -17.92 -2.34 -11.68
N LEU A 87 -16.71 -1.97 -11.25
CA LEU A 87 -15.94 -2.69 -10.23
C LEU A 87 -16.22 -2.19 -8.81
N ILE A 88 -16.99 -1.12 -8.63
CA ILE A 88 -17.30 -0.54 -7.30
C ILE A 88 -18.80 -0.63 -7.01
N ILE A 89 -19.14 -0.69 -5.72
CA ILE A 89 -20.51 -0.56 -5.22
C ILE A 89 -20.63 0.78 -4.49
N GLY A 90 -21.62 1.59 -4.88
CA GLY A 90 -21.87 2.89 -4.26
C GLY A 90 -20.85 3.96 -4.65
N SER A 91 -20.62 4.90 -3.73
CA SER A 91 -19.63 5.97 -3.90
C SER A 91 -18.28 5.57 -3.31
N TYR A 92 -17.20 5.91 -4.00
CA TYR A 92 -15.84 5.78 -3.48
C TYR A 92 -15.38 7.05 -2.76
N ALA A 93 -14.67 6.87 -1.64
CA ALA A 93 -13.87 7.91 -1.00
C ALA A 93 -12.55 7.29 -0.49
N PRO A 94 -11.39 7.94 -0.67
CA PRO A 94 -10.12 7.41 -0.16
C PRO A 94 -10.20 7.08 1.34
N SER A 95 -9.75 5.89 1.72
CA SER A 95 -9.78 5.45 3.12
C SER A 95 -8.94 6.37 4.00
N MET A 96 -9.54 6.88 5.08
CA MET A 96 -8.83 7.66 6.09
C MET A 96 -7.69 6.88 6.75
N GLU A 97 -7.84 5.57 6.90
CA GLU A 97 -6.82 4.75 7.52
C GLU A 97 -5.60 4.52 6.63
N VAL A 98 -5.78 4.60 5.31
CA VAL A 98 -4.70 4.41 4.32
C VAL A 98 -4.09 5.74 3.92
N PHE A 99 -4.92 6.73 3.60
CA PHE A 99 -4.47 7.99 2.98
C PHE A 99 -4.66 9.22 3.89
N GLY A 100 -5.14 9.04 5.13
CA GLY A 100 -5.41 10.14 6.05
C GLY A 100 -4.16 10.85 6.57
N GLN A 101 -3.00 10.18 6.55
CA GLN A 101 -1.74 10.69 7.10
C GLN A 101 -0.81 11.31 6.04
N ILE A 102 -1.26 11.44 4.79
CA ILE A 102 -0.56 12.23 3.78
C ILE A 102 -0.46 13.68 4.28
N GLU A 103 0.74 14.24 4.26
CA GLU A 103 0.99 15.63 4.62
C GLU A 103 1.06 16.52 3.37
N ASP A 104 0.36 17.66 3.42
CA ASP A 104 0.23 18.61 2.32
C ASP A 104 1.58 19.28 2.00
N GLY A 105 1.85 19.49 0.70
CA GLY A 105 2.97 20.31 0.27
C GLY A 105 4.36 19.66 0.41
N LEU A 106 4.42 18.44 0.95
CA LEU A 106 5.68 17.70 1.07
C LEU A 106 6.04 16.96 -0.22
N PRO A 107 7.33 16.70 -0.44
CA PRO A 107 7.75 15.81 -1.50
C PRO A 107 7.43 14.34 -1.17
N TRP A 108 7.63 13.47 -2.14
CA TRP A 108 7.51 12.02 -2.07
C TRP A 108 8.88 11.39 -2.31
N TRP A 109 9.04 10.12 -1.94
CA TRP A 109 10.11 9.35 -2.56
C TRP A 109 9.91 9.37 -4.08
N GLY A 110 10.89 9.86 -4.83
CA GLY A 110 10.86 9.86 -6.29
C GLY A 110 11.40 8.54 -6.82
N MET A 111 10.90 8.06 -7.96
CA MET A 111 11.31 6.80 -8.57
C MET A 111 12.83 6.73 -8.82
N SER A 112 13.41 7.76 -9.41
CA SER A 112 14.87 7.81 -9.61
C SER A 112 15.61 8.07 -8.31
N GLY A 113 14.99 8.82 -7.40
CA GLY A 113 15.49 9.02 -6.04
C GLY A 113 15.68 7.70 -5.30
N GLN A 114 14.65 6.87 -5.23
CA GLN A 114 14.66 5.60 -4.53
C GLN A 114 15.54 4.55 -5.21
N PHE A 115 15.37 4.36 -6.52
CA PHE A 115 16.00 3.24 -7.23
C PHE A 115 17.36 3.59 -7.84
N TYR A 116 17.86 4.83 -7.75
CA TYR A 116 19.18 5.19 -8.25
C TYR A 116 19.95 6.10 -7.29
N PHE A 117 19.41 7.25 -6.87
CA PHE A 117 20.18 8.24 -6.09
C PHE A 117 20.31 7.90 -4.60
N GLY A 118 19.37 7.16 -4.03
CA GLY A 118 19.28 6.88 -2.62
C GLY A 118 18.76 8.05 -1.78
N SER A 119 18.87 7.90 -0.46
CA SER A 119 18.44 8.87 0.54
C SER A 119 19.27 10.17 0.47
N GLY A 120 18.64 11.33 0.66
CA GLY A 120 19.25 12.66 0.66
C GLY A 120 18.53 13.66 -0.25
N GLU A 121 19.21 14.73 -0.66
CA GLU A 121 18.64 15.81 -1.48
C GLU A 121 18.06 15.36 -2.82
N LYS A 122 18.60 14.27 -3.41
CA LYS A 122 18.13 13.71 -4.68
C LYS A 122 17.08 12.59 -4.53
N SER A 123 16.66 12.28 -3.31
CA SER A 123 15.66 11.22 -3.02
C SER A 123 14.27 11.52 -3.60
N ILE A 124 13.98 12.78 -3.90
CA ILE A 124 12.69 13.24 -4.42
C ILE A 124 12.67 13.29 -5.97
N ARG A 125 13.74 12.84 -6.64
CA ARG A 125 13.84 12.96 -8.10
C ARG A 125 12.97 11.94 -8.84
N GLY A 126 12.32 12.42 -9.89
CA GLY A 126 11.43 11.63 -10.74
C GLY A 126 10.06 11.46 -10.12
N ALA A 127 9.10 10.94 -10.88
CA ALA A 127 7.73 10.73 -10.43
C ALA A 127 7.66 10.05 -9.06
N ALA A 128 6.68 10.41 -8.23
CA ALA A 128 6.49 9.83 -6.92
C ALA A 128 6.36 8.30 -7.00
N GLU A 129 7.15 7.57 -6.22
CA GLU A 129 7.22 6.12 -6.24
C GLU A 129 5.84 5.50 -5.93
N GLU A 130 5.18 5.99 -4.88
CA GLU A 130 3.85 5.53 -4.47
C GLU A 130 2.76 5.78 -5.53
N SER A 131 2.99 6.68 -6.48
CA SER A 131 2.04 6.88 -7.58
C SER A 131 1.83 5.60 -8.40
N ARG A 132 2.83 4.71 -8.47
CA ARG A 132 2.70 3.38 -9.10
C ARG A 132 1.46 2.62 -8.65
N PHE A 133 1.08 2.74 -7.39
CA PHE A 133 -0.06 2.01 -6.83
C PHE A 133 -1.24 2.95 -6.55
N LEU A 134 -0.98 4.18 -6.12
CA LEU A 134 -2.02 5.16 -5.79
C LEU A 134 -2.93 5.47 -6.98
N ILE A 135 -2.39 5.60 -8.19
CA ILE A 135 -3.20 5.84 -9.39
C ILE A 135 -3.60 4.57 -10.14
N ASN A 136 -3.28 3.39 -9.58
CA ASN A 136 -3.69 2.08 -10.10
C ASN A 136 -4.55 1.32 -9.06
N PRO A 137 -5.78 1.79 -8.73
CA PRO A 137 -6.60 1.25 -7.64
C PRO A 137 -6.85 -0.24 -7.65
N TYR A 138 -7.03 -0.78 -8.83
CA TYR A 138 -7.43 -2.17 -9.01
C TYR A 138 -6.23 -3.13 -9.03
N LEU A 139 -5.00 -2.59 -8.92
CA LEU A 139 -3.82 -3.35 -8.51
C LEU A 139 -3.86 -3.49 -6.99
N LEU A 140 -4.68 -4.42 -6.50
CA LEU A 140 -4.96 -4.57 -5.06
C LEU A 140 -3.72 -4.94 -4.26
N VAL A 141 -2.90 -5.81 -4.85
CA VAL A 141 -1.58 -6.19 -4.33
C VAL A 141 -0.57 -6.12 -5.46
N ALA A 142 0.54 -5.43 -5.23
CA ALA A 142 1.62 -5.30 -6.21
C ALA A 142 2.90 -5.96 -5.71
N ALA A 143 3.69 -6.52 -6.63
CA ALA A 143 5.08 -6.85 -6.34
C ALA A 143 5.93 -5.59 -6.45
N ASP A 144 6.61 -5.23 -5.37
CA ASP A 144 7.56 -4.14 -5.27
C ASP A 144 8.98 -4.68 -5.22
N PHE A 145 9.61 -4.74 -6.39
CA PHE A 145 10.99 -5.20 -6.53
C PHE A 145 11.96 -4.19 -5.90
N PHE A 146 13.04 -4.66 -5.28
CA PHE A 146 14.01 -3.77 -4.63
C PHE A 146 14.87 -2.96 -5.62
N GLY A 147 14.99 -3.45 -6.86
CA GLY A 147 15.81 -2.81 -7.88
C GLY A 147 17.30 -2.99 -7.65
N LEU A 148 18.08 -2.03 -8.13
CA LEU A 148 19.54 -2.00 -8.00
C LEU A 148 19.95 -0.75 -7.19
N GLY A 149 20.98 -0.89 -6.37
CA GLY A 149 21.65 0.24 -5.72
C GLY A 149 22.97 0.59 -6.42
N GLN A 150 23.53 1.76 -6.10
CA GLN A 150 24.87 2.14 -6.59
C GLN A 150 25.99 1.34 -5.89
N GLU A 151 25.75 0.90 -4.66
CA GLU A 151 26.73 0.19 -3.81
C GLU A 151 26.41 -1.30 -3.60
N THR A 152 25.44 -1.84 -4.35
CA THR A 152 25.03 -3.26 -4.26
C THR A 152 25.76 -4.11 -5.29
N THR A 153 25.77 -5.43 -5.08
CA THR A 153 26.23 -6.40 -6.09
C THR A 153 25.15 -7.46 -6.31
N PRO A 154 24.51 -7.54 -7.49
CA PRO A 154 24.60 -6.60 -8.61
C PRO A 154 24.17 -5.18 -8.21
N GLY A 155 24.70 -4.17 -8.93
CA GLY A 155 24.40 -2.76 -8.73
C GLY A 155 24.43 -2.00 -10.05
N TRP A 156 24.08 -0.72 -10.03
CA TRP A 156 24.16 0.13 -11.23
C TRP A 156 25.61 0.34 -11.68
N ASN A 157 25.88 0.20 -12.98
CA ASN A 157 27.16 0.59 -13.55
C ASN A 157 27.21 2.11 -13.77
N THR A 158 27.56 2.84 -12.72
CA THR A 158 27.60 4.31 -12.71
C THR A 158 28.60 4.92 -13.70
N THR A 159 29.55 4.13 -14.23
CA THR A 159 30.45 4.58 -15.30
C THR A 159 29.75 4.67 -16.66
N MET A 160 28.69 3.89 -16.87
CA MET A 160 27.88 3.88 -18.09
C MET A 160 26.65 4.78 -18.01
N ILE A 161 26.17 5.07 -16.80
CA ILE A 161 24.88 5.75 -16.57
C ILE A 161 25.12 7.23 -16.31
N GLN A 162 24.58 8.07 -17.19
CA GLN A 162 24.48 9.51 -16.96
C GLN A 162 23.18 9.84 -16.24
N GLU A 163 23.15 10.89 -15.41
CA GLU A 163 21.95 11.28 -14.67
C GLU A 163 20.74 11.51 -15.59
N SER A 164 20.96 12.09 -16.77
CA SER A 164 19.90 12.33 -17.77
C SER A 164 19.24 11.05 -18.29
N PHE A 165 19.93 9.90 -18.23
CA PHE A 165 19.33 8.62 -18.60
C PHE A 165 18.33 8.16 -17.54
N VAL A 166 18.69 8.31 -16.26
CA VAL A 166 17.86 7.88 -15.12
C VAL A 166 16.56 8.68 -15.04
N GLU A 167 16.55 9.92 -15.54
CA GLU A 167 15.35 10.75 -15.62
C GLU A 167 14.48 10.47 -16.84
N SER A 168 14.94 9.61 -17.75
CA SER A 168 14.13 9.19 -18.90
C SER A 168 12.98 8.29 -18.43
N PRO A 169 11.74 8.51 -18.89
CA PRO A 169 10.58 7.70 -18.50
C PRO A 169 10.70 6.22 -18.86
N ASN A 170 11.61 5.87 -19.78
CA ASN A 170 11.85 4.50 -20.24
C ASN A 170 13.10 3.85 -19.63
N PHE A 171 13.78 4.51 -18.70
CA PHE A 171 14.91 3.89 -18.02
C PHE A 171 14.41 2.77 -17.11
N PRO A 172 15.00 1.56 -17.17
CA PRO A 172 14.46 0.38 -16.48
C PRO A 172 14.85 0.40 -15.00
N LEU A 173 14.38 1.38 -14.23
CA LEU A 173 14.67 1.50 -12.79
C LEU A 173 14.23 0.26 -12.00
N ILE A 174 13.08 -0.29 -12.38
CA ILE A 174 12.42 -1.35 -11.64
C ILE A 174 11.46 -2.15 -12.54
N CYS A 175 11.14 -3.38 -12.14
CA CYS A 175 10.13 -4.17 -12.84
C CYS A 175 8.73 -3.62 -12.54
N GLN A 176 8.06 -3.18 -13.60
CA GLN A 176 6.70 -2.66 -13.54
C GLN A 176 5.70 -3.75 -13.97
N PRO A 177 4.46 -3.72 -13.45
CA PRO A 177 3.40 -4.58 -13.97
C PRO A 177 3.08 -4.19 -15.42
N ASN A 178 2.86 -5.19 -16.29
CA ASN A 178 2.61 -4.98 -17.72
C ASN A 178 1.18 -5.34 -18.17
N GLY A 179 0.35 -5.82 -17.26
CA GLY A 179 -1.06 -6.07 -17.52
C GLY A 179 -1.84 -6.38 -16.25
N LEU A 180 -3.09 -5.93 -16.20
CA LEU A 180 -4.02 -6.19 -15.10
C LEU A 180 -5.37 -6.61 -15.69
N SER A 181 -5.96 -7.68 -15.16
CA SER A 181 -7.26 -8.15 -15.59
C SER A 181 -8.13 -8.56 -14.40
N TRP A 182 -9.44 -8.37 -14.56
CA TRP A 182 -10.44 -8.58 -13.51
C TRP A 182 -11.56 -9.47 -14.01
N ASN A 183 -11.94 -10.45 -13.20
CA ASN A 183 -13.22 -11.15 -13.31
C ASN A 183 -13.98 -10.99 -11.98
N PRO A 184 -14.78 -9.92 -11.85
CA PRO A 184 -15.52 -9.63 -10.62
C PRO A 184 -16.51 -10.74 -10.28
N GLN A 185 -17.15 -11.36 -11.27
CA GLN A 185 -18.11 -12.45 -11.05
C GLN A 185 -17.46 -13.66 -10.38
N ARG A 186 -16.23 -13.99 -10.77
CA ARG A 186 -15.43 -15.06 -10.18
C ARG A 186 -14.65 -14.64 -8.94
N ARG A 187 -14.80 -13.39 -8.50
CA ARG A 187 -14.03 -12.81 -7.37
C ARG A 187 -12.53 -13.01 -7.57
N TYR A 188 -12.07 -12.68 -8.77
CA TYR A 188 -10.71 -12.96 -9.24
C TYR A 188 -10.12 -11.76 -9.97
N ALA A 189 -8.84 -11.50 -9.74
CA ALA A 189 -8.06 -10.59 -10.56
C ALA A 189 -6.63 -11.12 -10.70
N GLU A 190 -5.97 -10.74 -11.78
CA GLU A 190 -4.57 -11.06 -11.98
C GLU A 190 -3.79 -9.89 -12.56
N VAL A 191 -2.59 -9.70 -12.05
CA VAL A 191 -1.57 -8.80 -12.58
C VAL A 191 -0.43 -9.61 -13.16
N SER A 192 0.20 -9.11 -14.21
CA SER A 192 1.34 -9.73 -14.88
C SER A 192 2.57 -8.83 -14.80
N TYR A 193 3.74 -9.46 -14.63
CA TYR A 193 5.06 -8.86 -14.67
C TYR A 193 5.93 -9.66 -15.64
N ASN A 194 6.54 -8.97 -16.61
CA ASN A 194 7.55 -9.56 -17.49
C ASN A 194 8.94 -9.42 -16.86
N VAL A 195 9.20 -10.27 -15.87
CA VAL A 195 10.45 -10.31 -15.10
C VAL A 195 11.62 -10.66 -16.01
N SER A 196 11.42 -11.57 -16.97
CA SER A 196 12.43 -11.94 -17.97
C SER A 196 12.91 -10.73 -18.77
N GLN A 197 11.99 -9.89 -19.27
CA GLN A 197 12.34 -8.68 -20.02
C GLN A 197 12.96 -7.63 -19.11
N CYS A 198 12.37 -7.38 -17.94
CA CYS A 198 12.90 -6.44 -16.97
C CYS A 198 14.36 -6.77 -16.58
N MET A 199 14.66 -8.04 -16.26
CA MET A 199 16.01 -8.49 -15.96
C MET A 199 16.98 -8.22 -17.11
N ARG A 200 16.57 -8.48 -18.37
CA ARG A 200 17.42 -8.20 -19.54
C ARG A 200 17.72 -6.71 -19.68
N ASP A 201 16.69 -5.87 -19.55
CA ASP A 201 16.82 -4.42 -19.70
C ASP A 201 17.70 -3.81 -18.61
N MET A 202 17.52 -4.26 -17.35
CA MET A 202 18.34 -3.83 -16.22
C MET A 202 19.78 -4.36 -16.31
N SER A 203 19.98 -5.60 -16.76
CA SER A 203 21.31 -6.22 -16.88
C SER A 203 22.25 -5.46 -17.80
N TYR A 204 21.71 -4.79 -18.82
CA TYR A 204 22.50 -3.95 -19.73
C TYR A 204 23.19 -2.79 -18.99
N TRP A 205 22.56 -2.27 -17.94
CA TRP A 205 23.04 -1.13 -17.15
C TRP A 205 23.70 -1.55 -15.82
N ALA A 206 23.70 -2.84 -15.50
CA ALA A 206 24.21 -3.36 -14.23
C ALA A 206 25.70 -3.71 -14.29
N THR A 207 26.36 -3.78 -13.14
CA THR A 207 27.76 -4.22 -13.01
C THR A 207 27.94 -5.70 -13.35
N THR A 208 26.88 -6.50 -13.22
CA THR A 208 26.80 -7.89 -13.66
C THR A 208 25.37 -8.24 -14.07
N ALA A 209 25.20 -9.25 -14.91
CA ALA A 209 23.88 -9.67 -15.36
C ALA A 209 22.99 -10.12 -14.19
N LEU A 210 21.74 -9.66 -14.20
CA LEU A 210 20.74 -10.06 -13.22
C LEU A 210 20.29 -11.50 -13.46
N THR A 211 20.00 -12.18 -12.35
CA THR A 211 19.44 -13.52 -12.29
C THR A 211 18.26 -13.50 -11.31
N LEU A 212 17.38 -14.51 -11.36
CA LEU A 212 16.18 -14.54 -10.53
C LEU A 212 16.42 -14.38 -9.01
N PRO A 213 17.49 -14.93 -8.41
CA PRO A 213 17.82 -14.69 -7.01
C PRO A 213 18.05 -13.21 -6.64
N TYR A 214 18.37 -12.35 -7.61
CA TYR A 214 18.51 -10.91 -7.39
C TYR A 214 17.19 -10.14 -7.56
N MET A 215 16.15 -10.80 -8.07
CA MET A 215 14.83 -10.19 -8.27
C MET A 215 13.97 -10.34 -7.02
N THR A 216 14.50 -9.87 -5.89
CA THR A 216 13.78 -9.85 -4.61
C THR A 216 12.70 -8.78 -4.64
N PHE A 217 11.54 -9.09 -4.06
CA PHE A 217 10.42 -8.17 -3.96
C PHE A 217 9.62 -8.33 -2.68
N ASP A 218 9.01 -7.23 -2.27
CA ASP A 218 7.98 -7.18 -1.24
C ASP A 218 6.60 -7.09 -1.90
N LEU A 219 5.53 -7.18 -1.11
CA LEU A 219 4.18 -6.89 -1.59
C LEU A 219 3.65 -5.59 -1.03
N ILE A 220 2.94 -4.81 -1.86
CA ILE A 220 2.22 -3.61 -1.44
C ILE A 220 0.72 -3.90 -1.46
N GLY A 221 0.07 -3.89 -0.29
CA GLY A 221 -1.34 -4.28 -0.13
C GLY A 221 -2.33 -3.16 0.21
N TYR A 222 -1.91 -1.88 0.28
CA TYR A 222 -2.82 -0.83 0.75
C TYR A 222 -4.02 -0.57 -0.16
N ASN A 223 -3.93 -0.90 -1.46
CA ASN A 223 -5.08 -0.82 -2.36
C ASN A 223 -6.17 -1.82 -1.97
N ALA A 224 -5.81 -3.04 -1.55
CA ALA A 224 -6.78 -4.00 -1.00
C ALA A 224 -7.47 -3.44 0.25
N ARG A 225 -6.68 -2.88 1.19
CA ARG A 225 -7.19 -2.25 2.41
C ARG A 225 -8.08 -1.04 2.14
N ASP A 226 -7.74 -0.22 1.14
CA ASP A 226 -8.58 0.90 0.71
C ASP A 226 -9.96 0.44 0.23
N PHE A 227 -10.06 -0.75 -0.36
CA PHE A 227 -11.32 -1.41 -0.73
C PHE A 227 -11.91 -2.33 0.34
N ASN A 228 -11.48 -2.17 1.60
CA ASN A 228 -11.96 -2.91 2.77
C ASN A 228 -11.69 -4.43 2.72
N LEU A 229 -10.71 -4.87 1.92
CA LEU A 229 -10.11 -6.20 1.99
C LEU A 229 -8.92 -6.13 2.95
N ASN A 230 -9.19 -6.24 4.24
CA ASN A 230 -8.26 -5.89 5.31
C ASN A 230 -7.28 -7.00 5.72
N PHE A 231 -7.51 -8.24 5.28
CA PHE A 231 -6.71 -9.39 5.66
C PHE A 231 -6.20 -10.11 4.42
N MET A 232 -4.99 -10.66 4.52
CA MET A 232 -4.39 -11.38 3.41
C MET A 232 -3.55 -12.58 3.85
N GLN A 233 -3.32 -13.47 2.89
CA GLN A 233 -2.40 -14.59 2.99
C GLN A 233 -1.87 -14.94 1.59
N VAL A 234 -0.60 -15.30 1.50
CA VAL A 234 -0.03 -15.93 0.29
C VAL A 234 -0.19 -17.45 0.39
N SER A 235 -0.86 -18.07 -0.59
CA SER A 235 -0.98 -19.53 -0.68
C SER A 235 0.24 -20.11 -1.37
N PHE A 236 1.22 -20.58 -0.60
CA PHE A 236 2.44 -21.20 -1.15
C PHE A 236 2.18 -22.52 -1.85
N ILE A 237 1.13 -23.25 -1.48
CA ILE A 237 0.72 -24.48 -2.17
C ILE A 237 0.26 -24.14 -3.60
N ASP A 238 -0.41 -23.00 -3.77
CA ASP A 238 -0.88 -22.50 -5.07
C ASP A 238 0.09 -21.46 -5.68
N SER A 239 1.37 -21.49 -5.29
CA SER A 239 2.40 -20.55 -5.78
C SER A 239 3.72 -21.28 -6.07
N PRO A 240 3.77 -22.14 -7.09
CA PRO A 240 5.00 -22.82 -7.47
C PRO A 240 6.08 -21.82 -7.89
N ASN A 241 7.34 -22.20 -7.67
CA ASN A 241 8.53 -21.39 -7.94
C ASN A 241 8.65 -20.11 -7.08
N LEU A 242 7.85 -19.96 -6.03
CA LEU A 242 7.95 -18.87 -5.08
C LEU A 242 8.69 -19.31 -3.81
N SER A 243 9.65 -18.51 -3.36
CA SER A 243 10.30 -18.64 -2.05
C SER A 243 10.24 -17.33 -1.27
N GLN A 244 10.31 -17.42 0.05
CA GLN A 244 10.40 -16.29 0.98
C GLN A 244 11.50 -16.58 1.98
N TYR A 245 12.29 -15.56 2.36
CA TYR A 245 13.41 -15.72 3.29
C TYR A 245 12.96 -16.30 4.65
N GLU A 246 11.90 -15.73 5.23
CA GLU A 246 11.24 -16.24 6.43
C GLU A 246 9.76 -16.52 6.11
N PRO A 247 9.42 -17.76 5.72
CA PRO A 247 8.11 -18.04 5.16
C PRO A 247 6.98 -17.89 6.18
N PHE A 248 6.13 -16.88 6.01
CA PHE A 248 4.90 -16.75 6.78
C PHE A 248 3.79 -17.57 6.11
N ARG A 249 2.96 -18.23 6.93
CA ARG A 249 1.90 -19.15 6.45
C ARG A 249 0.52 -18.82 7.03
N GLY A 250 0.42 -17.81 7.90
CA GLY A 250 -0.84 -17.40 8.51
C GLY A 250 -1.63 -16.40 7.66
N VAL A 251 -2.83 -16.09 8.14
CA VAL A 251 -3.56 -14.89 7.72
C VAL A 251 -3.11 -13.74 8.61
N PHE A 252 -2.95 -12.54 8.05
CA PHE A 252 -2.58 -11.34 8.81
C PHE A 252 -3.35 -10.11 8.29
N ALA A 253 -3.43 -9.08 9.12
CA ALA A 253 -4.05 -7.81 8.77
C ALA A 253 -3.10 -6.96 7.94
N ILE A 254 -3.59 -6.39 6.84
CA ILE A 254 -2.84 -5.43 6.03
C ILE A 254 -2.70 -4.14 6.82
N SER A 255 -1.48 -3.79 7.19
CA SER A 255 -1.17 -2.63 8.02
C SER A 255 -0.80 -1.39 7.21
N HIS A 256 -0.57 -1.52 5.90
CA HIS A 256 0.01 -0.47 5.07
C HIS A 256 -0.85 0.81 5.04
N PHE A 257 -0.20 1.97 5.13
CA PHE A 257 -0.75 3.31 4.98
C PHE A 257 0.32 4.28 4.44
N ILE A 258 -0.12 5.41 3.92
CA ILE A 258 0.75 6.50 3.45
C ILE A 258 0.86 7.55 4.55
N HIS A 259 2.09 7.96 4.86
CA HIS A 259 2.38 9.01 5.83
C HIS A 259 3.64 9.78 5.46
N ARG A 260 3.96 10.82 6.23
CA ARG A 260 5.30 11.44 6.19
C ARG A 260 6.33 10.61 6.95
N GLY A 261 7.33 10.11 6.25
CA GLY A 261 8.50 9.42 6.81
C GLY A 261 9.81 10.21 6.63
N GLY A 262 10.81 9.87 7.43
CA GLY A 262 12.16 10.43 7.32
C GLY A 262 13.12 9.60 6.44
N SER A 263 12.68 8.46 5.91
CA SER A 263 13.55 7.51 5.20
C SER A 263 14.19 8.09 3.93
N CYS A 264 13.52 9.05 3.28
CA CYS A 264 14.05 9.74 2.10
C CYS A 264 15.25 10.64 2.41
N GLY A 265 15.49 11.03 3.66
CA GLY A 265 16.62 11.89 4.02
C GLY A 265 16.56 13.32 3.46
N TYR A 266 15.46 13.69 2.77
CA TYR A 266 15.19 15.07 2.36
C TYR A 266 14.78 15.92 3.58
N PRO A 267 15.23 17.18 3.68
CA PRO A 267 14.83 18.06 4.79
C PRO A 267 13.30 18.15 4.95
N GLY A 268 12.81 17.83 6.15
CA GLY A 268 11.38 17.81 6.45
C GLY A 268 10.67 16.48 6.17
N GLY A 269 11.35 15.51 5.55
CA GLY A 269 10.79 14.20 5.22
C GLY A 269 9.94 14.19 3.95
N CYS A 270 9.46 13.00 3.58
CA CYS A 270 8.68 12.78 2.37
C CYS A 270 7.45 11.92 2.68
N ASN A 271 6.40 12.04 1.88
CA ASN A 271 5.30 11.10 1.87
C ASN A 271 5.77 9.74 1.32
N ASN A 272 5.46 8.65 2.00
CA ASN A 272 5.80 7.27 1.62
C ASN A 272 4.86 6.24 2.29
N MET A 273 4.95 4.97 1.89
CA MET A 273 4.25 3.87 2.55
C MET A 273 5.03 3.29 3.74
N SER A 274 4.28 2.88 4.76
CA SER A 274 4.75 2.08 5.88
C SER A 274 3.59 1.28 6.49
N PRO A 275 3.82 0.40 7.48
CA PRO A 275 5.11 -0.11 7.92
C PRO A 275 5.70 -1.14 6.94
N PRO A 276 7.01 -1.44 7.02
CA PRO A 276 7.51 -2.72 6.52
C PRO A 276 6.72 -3.87 7.16
N THR A 277 6.34 -4.86 6.36
CA THR A 277 5.47 -5.96 6.79
C THR A 277 6.15 -7.30 6.51
N PRO A 278 6.88 -7.86 7.50
CA PRO A 278 7.70 -9.07 7.32
C PRO A 278 6.94 -10.25 6.71
N GLU A 279 5.65 -10.39 7.01
CA GLU A 279 4.76 -11.43 6.49
C GLU A 279 4.71 -11.45 4.95
N ILE A 280 4.96 -10.29 4.31
CA ILE A 280 4.93 -10.11 2.87
C ILE A 280 6.18 -9.43 2.29
N SER A 281 7.33 -9.63 2.95
CA SER A 281 8.62 -9.15 2.45
C SER A 281 9.56 -10.28 2.03
N TYR A 282 10.55 -9.92 1.21
CA TYR A 282 11.68 -10.76 0.80
C TYR A 282 11.31 -12.03 0.02
N TYR A 283 10.39 -11.90 -0.94
CA TYR A 283 10.09 -12.97 -1.89
C TYR A 283 11.13 -13.06 -2.99
N THR A 284 11.36 -14.28 -3.49
CA THR A 284 12.24 -14.59 -4.61
C THR A 284 11.58 -15.62 -5.54
N LEU A 285 12.05 -15.68 -6.78
CA LEU A 285 11.57 -16.62 -7.79
C LEU A 285 12.63 -17.70 -8.06
N ALA A 286 12.23 -18.96 -8.00
CA ALA A 286 13.13 -20.08 -8.30
C ALA A 286 13.26 -20.35 -9.81
N ALA A 287 12.17 -20.11 -10.57
CA ALA A 287 12.11 -20.31 -12.01
C ALA A 287 10.98 -19.48 -12.63
N LEU A 288 11.04 -19.24 -13.94
CA LEU A 288 9.95 -18.65 -14.73
C LEU A 288 9.40 -19.68 -15.74
N PRO A 289 8.08 -19.68 -16.03
CA PRO A 289 7.07 -18.83 -15.42
C PRO A 289 6.79 -19.20 -13.95
N ALA A 290 6.33 -18.21 -13.18
CA ALA A 290 5.90 -18.39 -11.79
C ALA A 290 4.56 -17.67 -11.56
N HIS A 291 3.89 -18.01 -10.47
CA HIS A 291 2.78 -17.21 -9.99
C HIS A 291 2.70 -17.21 -8.46
N MET A 292 2.12 -16.15 -7.93
CA MET A 292 1.78 -16.00 -6.53
C MET A 292 0.27 -15.85 -6.41
N THR A 293 -0.35 -16.75 -5.66
CA THR A 293 -1.78 -16.70 -5.33
C THR A 293 -1.97 -16.06 -3.96
N ILE A 294 -2.70 -14.95 -3.92
CA ILE A 294 -3.02 -14.20 -2.71
C ILE A 294 -4.52 -14.34 -2.42
N TRP A 295 -4.85 -14.67 -1.18
CA TRP A 295 -6.20 -14.73 -0.66
C TRP A 295 -6.48 -13.47 0.15
N LEU A 296 -7.62 -12.83 -0.10
CA LEU A 296 -8.03 -11.57 0.52
C LEU A 296 -9.38 -11.73 1.22
N TRP A 297 -9.50 -11.19 2.43
CA TRP A 297 -10.74 -11.16 3.21
C TRP A 297 -11.05 -9.76 3.72
N LYS A 298 -12.34 -9.46 3.88
CA LYS A 298 -12.83 -8.22 4.50
C LYS A 298 -12.67 -8.25 6.02
N ASN A 299 -13.04 -9.39 6.62
CA ASN A 299 -12.98 -9.65 8.05
C ASN A 299 -11.92 -10.70 8.35
N ASP A 300 -11.41 -10.72 9.58
CA ASP A 300 -10.48 -11.75 10.03
C ASP A 300 -11.15 -13.14 9.91
N PRO A 301 -10.64 -14.04 9.04
CA PRO A 301 -11.20 -15.36 8.91
C PRO A 301 -10.79 -16.29 10.06
N GLY A 302 -9.84 -15.89 10.92
CA GLY A 302 -9.22 -16.68 11.98
C GLY A 302 -8.33 -17.83 11.47
N THR A 303 -8.65 -18.39 10.30
CA THR A 303 -7.87 -19.45 9.63
C THR A 303 -7.98 -19.33 8.11
N SER A 304 -7.02 -19.91 7.40
CA SER A 304 -7.01 -19.99 5.94
C SER A 304 -8.01 -20.99 5.35
N SER A 305 -8.74 -21.73 6.18
CA SER A 305 -9.76 -22.70 5.72
C SER A 305 -11.07 -22.03 5.28
N VAL A 306 -11.30 -20.78 5.71
CA VAL A 306 -12.45 -19.99 5.29
C VAL A 306 -12.22 -19.49 3.87
N PRO A 307 -13.16 -19.69 2.93
CA PRO A 307 -13.02 -19.19 1.57
C PRO A 307 -12.74 -17.68 1.54
N PRO A 308 -11.79 -17.21 0.71
CA PRO A 308 -11.52 -15.78 0.60
C PRO A 308 -12.66 -15.03 -0.08
N ASP A 309 -12.82 -13.76 0.28
CA ASP A 309 -13.72 -12.84 -0.42
C ASP A 309 -13.25 -12.63 -1.86
N MET A 310 -11.94 -12.70 -2.11
CA MET A 310 -11.34 -12.58 -3.42
C MET A 310 -10.00 -13.31 -3.52
N ARG A 311 -9.69 -13.83 -4.70
CA ARG A 311 -8.34 -14.28 -5.07
C ARG A 311 -7.68 -13.24 -5.97
N PHE A 312 -6.43 -12.89 -5.65
CA PHE A 312 -5.60 -12.01 -6.47
C PHE A 312 -4.33 -12.77 -6.87
N VAL A 313 -3.99 -12.80 -8.15
CA VAL A 313 -2.84 -13.56 -8.66
C VAL A 313 -1.81 -12.63 -9.28
N ILE A 314 -0.54 -12.80 -8.90
CA ILE A 314 0.58 -12.16 -9.58
C ILE A 314 1.24 -13.20 -10.49
N ARG A 315 1.32 -12.93 -11.79
CA ARG A 315 1.98 -13.78 -12.78
C ARG A 315 3.34 -13.20 -13.14
N PHE A 316 4.38 -14.03 -13.07
CA PHE A 316 5.74 -13.67 -13.45
C PHE A 316 6.14 -14.45 -14.71
N GLN A 317 6.54 -13.74 -15.75
CA GLN A 317 6.94 -14.26 -17.06
C GLN A 317 8.38 -13.87 -17.40
#